data_AF-A0Y8Z4-F1
#
_entry.id   AF-A0Y8Z4-F1
#
_cell.length_a   1.000
_cell.length_b   1.000
_cell.length_c   1.000
_cell.angle_alpha   90.00
_cell.angle_beta   90.00
_cell.angle_gamma   90.00
#
_symmetry.space_group_name_H-M   'P 1'
#
loop_
_entity.id
_entity.type
_entity.pdbx_description
1 polymer ?
#
loop_
_entity_poly.entity_id
_entity_poly.type
_entity_poly.pdbx_seq_one_letter_code
_entity_poly.pdbx_strand_id
1 'polypeptide(L)'
;MVKNTNNVRVLASKICDEVQAYIPAELERDNARSDLLDTIETLLSDNEFDSTIPESRRVTILLSDIRGFTALAETFSAMTVMELLNRYFSRMTNVIVRHGGTIDKLMGDSIMVLFGAPNSDTDDVERAIACAVEMQRAMSEFNQQNIGLGLPEMFMGIGINTGEVVAGSVGSEHHREYTVIGDEVNLTSRIEAQSLRGQILISENTYRAAKAFVLVGEPNKVHVKGKREPVNLYDLMGTTRPRAITVPRREIRKSPRVNVNMPCYFRRLLGKHVQPDQFRGEVIDLGYAGLLMRSPIDLVPFSEIKIEVSLQLLGADTTDIYARVINTEDADDGVLCSLEFTSMDEIGQYTIKRFVDSQLTIT
;
A
#
# COMPACT_ATOMS: atom_id res chain seq x y z
N MET A 1 3.49 -26.68 11.71
CA MET A 1 3.07 -26.68 13.13
C MET A 1 1.69 -27.31 13.19
N VAL A 2 1.58 -28.54 13.68
CA VAL A 2 0.31 -29.28 13.81
C VAL A 2 -0.65 -28.43 14.67
N LYS A 3 -1.64 -27.78 14.06
CA LYS A 3 -2.77 -27.16 14.78
C LYS A 3 -3.92 -28.18 14.74
N ASN A 4 -3.76 -29.31 15.43
CA ASN A 4 -4.22 -29.54 16.80
C ASN A 4 -5.76 -29.47 16.89
N THR A 5 -6.43 -30.48 16.34
CA THR A 5 -7.85 -30.82 16.53
C THR A 5 -8.23 -30.85 18.03
N ASN A 6 -7.24 -31.13 18.90
CA ASN A 6 -7.40 -31.00 20.36
C ASN A 6 -7.74 -29.58 20.81
N ASN A 7 -7.30 -28.53 20.11
CA ASN A 7 -7.53 -27.14 20.54
C ASN A 7 -8.97 -26.69 20.29
N VAL A 8 -9.56 -27.14 19.17
CA VAL A 8 -10.96 -26.90 18.80
C VAL A 8 -11.88 -27.62 19.80
N ARG A 9 -11.59 -28.90 20.08
CA ARG A 9 -12.35 -29.70 21.05
C ARG A 9 -12.25 -29.16 22.48
N VAL A 10 -11.07 -28.68 22.88
CA VAL A 10 -10.86 -28.03 24.18
C VAL A 10 -11.61 -26.69 24.27
N LEU A 11 -11.65 -25.89 23.20
CA LEU A 11 -12.39 -24.64 23.17
C LEU A 11 -13.91 -24.87 23.20
N ALA A 12 -14.41 -25.81 22.41
CA ALA A 12 -15.81 -26.21 22.39
C ALA A 12 -16.27 -26.71 23.77
N SER A 13 -15.46 -27.53 24.44
CA SER A 13 -15.74 -27.98 25.81
C SER A 13 -15.83 -26.81 26.80
N LYS A 14 -14.91 -25.83 26.72
CA LYS A 14 -14.93 -24.66 27.62
C LYS A 14 -16.18 -23.81 27.44
N ILE A 15 -16.57 -23.55 26.20
CA ILE A 15 -17.80 -22.81 25.89
C ILE A 15 -19.03 -23.55 26.44
N CYS A 16 -19.09 -24.88 26.27
CA CYS A 16 -20.16 -25.70 26.83
C CYS A 16 -20.23 -25.61 28.36
N ASP A 17 -19.09 -25.78 29.04
CA ASP A 17 -19.04 -25.72 30.50
C ASP A 17 -19.50 -24.33 31.02
N GLU A 18 -19.17 -23.25 30.30
CA GLU A 18 -19.53 -21.88 30.67
C GLU A 18 -21.02 -21.58 30.41
N VAL A 19 -21.60 -22.06 29.30
CA VAL A 19 -23.05 -21.93 29.02
C VAL A 19 -23.88 -22.77 29.99
N GLN A 20 -23.42 -23.97 30.33
CA GLN A 20 -24.12 -24.87 31.26
C GLN A 20 -24.22 -24.35 32.69
N ALA A 21 -23.27 -23.50 33.12
CA ALA A 21 -23.32 -22.85 34.42
C ALA A 21 -24.57 -21.99 34.62
N TYR A 22 -25.22 -21.58 33.53
CA TYR A 22 -26.46 -20.79 33.54
C TYR A 22 -27.74 -21.62 33.41
N ILE A 23 -27.64 -22.96 33.27
CA ILE A 23 -28.80 -23.86 33.21
C ILE A 23 -29.10 -24.40 34.62
N PRO A 24 -30.32 -24.24 35.15
CA PRO A 24 -30.61 -24.51 36.56
C PRO A 24 -30.76 -26.00 36.93
N ALA A 25 -31.15 -26.90 36.01
CA ALA A 25 -31.39 -28.31 36.30
C ALA A 25 -30.31 -29.26 35.77
N GLU A 26 -29.87 -30.24 36.58
CA GLU A 26 -28.80 -31.20 36.24
C GLU A 26 -29.15 -32.10 35.05
N LEU A 27 -30.40 -32.57 34.98
CA LEU A 27 -30.88 -33.41 33.86
C LEU A 27 -30.96 -32.64 32.53
N GLU A 28 -31.25 -31.34 32.59
CA GLU A 28 -31.30 -30.46 31.41
C GLU A 28 -29.89 -30.09 30.94
N ARG A 29 -28.90 -30.00 31.86
CA ARG A 29 -27.50 -29.77 31.51
C ARG A 29 -26.93 -30.91 30.67
N ASP A 30 -27.16 -32.17 31.03
CA ASP A 30 -26.57 -33.31 30.31
C ASP A 30 -27.08 -33.43 28.87
N ASN A 31 -28.39 -33.26 28.65
CA ASN A 31 -28.98 -33.26 27.30
C ASN A 31 -28.52 -32.03 26.50
N ALA A 32 -28.56 -30.84 27.11
CA ALA A 32 -28.07 -29.63 26.46
C ALA A 32 -26.57 -29.70 26.16
N ARG A 33 -25.77 -30.47 26.93
CA ARG A 33 -24.34 -30.66 26.66
C ARG A 33 -24.11 -31.27 25.29
N SER A 34 -24.80 -32.36 25.02
CA SER A 34 -24.61 -33.14 23.80
C SER A 34 -25.04 -32.32 22.60
N ASP A 35 -26.24 -31.72 22.68
CA ASP A 35 -26.78 -30.91 21.57
C ASP A 35 -25.93 -29.67 21.30
N LEU A 36 -25.41 -29.00 22.34
CA LEU A 36 -24.55 -27.83 22.19
C LEU A 36 -23.16 -28.21 21.67
N LEU A 37 -22.59 -29.34 22.12
CA LEU A 37 -21.34 -29.87 21.59
C LEU A 37 -21.49 -30.23 20.12
N ASP A 38 -22.55 -30.95 19.75
CA ASP A 38 -22.81 -31.32 18.36
C ASP A 38 -23.05 -30.08 17.49
N THR A 39 -23.76 -29.08 18.00
CA THR A 39 -23.98 -27.81 17.28
C THR A 39 -22.69 -27.01 17.15
N ILE A 40 -21.87 -26.92 18.19
CA ILE A 40 -20.59 -26.20 18.16
C ILE A 40 -19.58 -26.96 17.29
N GLU A 41 -19.50 -28.28 17.38
CA GLU A 41 -18.67 -29.10 16.49
C GLU A 41 -19.15 -28.98 15.05
N THR A 42 -20.46 -28.97 14.79
CA THR A 42 -21.02 -28.73 13.45
C THR A 42 -20.68 -27.32 12.97
N LEU A 43 -20.88 -26.28 13.77
CA LEU A 43 -20.54 -24.90 13.41
C LEU A 43 -19.03 -24.68 13.23
N LEU A 44 -18.19 -25.38 14.00
CA LEU A 44 -16.73 -25.33 13.87
C LEU A 44 -16.24 -26.16 12.68
N SER A 45 -16.95 -27.23 12.31
CA SER A 45 -16.68 -28.04 11.11
C SER A 45 -17.23 -27.36 9.85
N ASP A 46 -18.35 -26.67 9.93
CA ASP A 46 -18.89 -25.79 8.87
C ASP A 46 -18.02 -24.52 8.72
N ASN A 47 -17.29 -24.13 9.78
CA ASN A 47 -16.23 -23.11 9.73
C ASN A 47 -14.83 -23.68 9.44
N GLU A 48 -14.62 -24.99 9.46
CA GLU A 48 -13.59 -25.60 8.62
C GLU A 48 -14.12 -25.47 7.19
N PHE A 49 -13.98 -24.26 6.64
CA PHE A 49 -14.17 -24.00 5.23
C PHE A 49 -13.61 -25.20 4.49
N ASP A 50 -14.45 -25.92 3.76
CA ASP A 50 -14.00 -26.97 2.84
C ASP A 50 -13.31 -26.30 1.64
N SER A 51 -12.26 -25.53 1.94
CA SER A 51 -11.41 -24.80 1.02
C SER A 51 -10.32 -25.72 0.47
N THR A 52 -10.57 -27.03 0.49
CA THR A 52 -9.66 -28.01 -0.09
C THR A 52 -9.73 -28.02 -1.61
N ILE A 53 -10.88 -27.65 -2.19
CA ILE A 53 -11.07 -27.57 -3.64
C ILE A 53 -10.79 -26.12 -4.07
N PRO A 54 -9.73 -25.89 -4.87
CA PRO A 54 -9.49 -24.57 -5.44
C PRO A 54 -10.64 -24.17 -6.37
N GLU A 55 -11.14 -22.95 -6.22
CA GLU A 55 -12.22 -22.41 -7.03
C GLU A 55 -11.76 -21.16 -7.80
N SER A 56 -12.22 -21.02 -9.05
CA SER A 56 -12.05 -19.77 -9.78
C SER A 56 -13.06 -18.76 -9.28
N ARG A 57 -12.60 -17.57 -8.94
CA ARG A 57 -13.45 -16.49 -8.45
C ARG A 57 -12.95 -15.12 -8.86
N ARG A 58 -13.88 -14.22 -9.16
CA ARG A 58 -13.61 -12.80 -9.29
C ARG A 58 -13.40 -12.15 -7.92
N VAL A 59 -12.20 -11.60 -7.69
CA VAL A 59 -11.82 -10.96 -6.42
C VAL A 59 -11.28 -9.57 -6.69
N THR A 60 -11.56 -8.62 -5.80
CA THR A 60 -10.86 -7.34 -5.74
C THR A 60 -9.76 -7.42 -4.69
N ILE A 61 -8.53 -7.26 -5.14
CA ILE A 61 -7.32 -7.40 -4.34
C ILE A 61 -6.79 -5.99 -4.08
N LEU A 62 -6.56 -5.68 -2.81
CA LEU A 62 -5.89 -4.47 -2.35
C LEU A 62 -4.53 -4.89 -1.79
N LEU A 63 -3.47 -4.27 -2.29
CA LEU A 63 -2.13 -4.38 -1.73
C LEU A 63 -1.67 -3.01 -1.26
N SER A 64 -1.10 -2.92 -0.07
CA SER A 64 -0.53 -1.69 0.46
C SER A 64 0.87 -1.91 1.01
N ASP A 65 1.73 -0.91 0.94
CA ASP A 65 3.14 -0.97 1.36
C ASP A 65 3.64 0.38 1.89
N ILE A 66 4.58 0.37 2.85
CA ILE A 66 5.10 1.61 3.44
C ILE A 66 6.22 2.17 2.56
N ARG A 67 6.05 3.42 2.11
CA ARG A 67 7.04 4.12 1.31
C ARG A 67 8.24 4.54 2.14
N GLY A 68 9.41 4.08 1.71
CA GLY A 68 10.68 4.38 2.36
C GLY A 68 10.93 3.58 3.64
N PHE A 69 10.22 2.46 3.84
CA PHE A 69 10.35 1.66 5.07
C PHE A 69 11.78 1.17 5.33
N THR A 70 12.52 0.76 4.29
CA THR A 70 13.92 0.33 4.44
C THR A 70 14.80 1.43 5.04
N ALA A 71 14.70 2.67 4.54
CA ALA A 71 15.46 3.80 5.07
C ALA A 71 15.03 4.13 6.52
N LEU A 72 13.74 4.01 6.84
CA LEU A 72 13.24 4.14 8.19
C LEU A 72 13.84 3.07 9.12
N ALA A 73 13.90 1.82 8.69
CA ALA A 73 14.45 0.72 9.47
C ALA A 73 15.97 0.82 9.70
N GLU A 74 16.70 1.49 8.81
CA GLU A 74 18.14 1.75 8.94
C GLU A 74 18.44 2.92 9.91
N THR A 75 17.50 3.87 10.03
CA THR A 75 17.69 5.10 10.84
C THR A 75 17.26 4.91 12.29
N PHE A 76 16.19 4.14 12.54
CA PHE A 76 15.59 3.99 13.86
C PHE A 76 15.96 2.66 14.54
N SER A 77 15.89 2.63 15.88
CA SER A 77 16.10 1.40 16.63
C SER A 77 15.06 0.33 16.27
N ALA A 78 15.46 -0.95 16.26
CA ALA A 78 14.55 -2.05 15.97
C ALA A 78 13.29 -2.06 16.85
N MET A 79 13.40 -1.65 18.11
CA MET A 79 12.27 -1.53 19.03
C MET A 79 11.28 -0.44 18.58
N THR A 80 11.80 0.73 18.18
CA THR A 80 10.99 1.83 17.65
C THR A 80 10.29 1.42 16.35
N VAL A 81 11.01 0.75 15.44
CA VAL A 81 10.45 0.26 14.17
C VAL A 81 9.32 -0.75 14.42
N MET A 82 9.53 -1.69 15.34
CA MET A 82 8.51 -2.67 15.74
C MET A 82 7.27 -2.00 16.34
N GLU A 83 7.43 -1.00 17.20
CA GLU A 83 6.31 -0.25 17.76
C GLU A 83 5.52 0.50 16.68
N LEU A 84 6.22 1.17 15.75
CA LEU A 84 5.61 1.87 14.62
C LEU A 84 4.81 0.91 13.74
N LEU A 85 5.40 -0.24 13.38
CA LEU A 85 4.72 -1.27 12.59
C LEU A 85 3.47 -1.81 13.29
N ASN A 86 3.56 -2.14 14.58
CA ASN A 86 2.42 -2.68 15.32
C ASN A 86 1.27 -1.66 15.42
N ARG A 87 1.58 -0.37 15.62
CA ARG A 87 0.56 0.68 15.63
C ARG A 87 -0.03 0.90 14.24
N TYR A 88 0.80 0.87 13.19
CA TYR A 88 0.37 0.95 11.80
C TYR A 88 -0.58 -0.19 11.44
N PHE A 89 -0.16 -1.45 11.65
CA PHE A 89 -0.99 -2.61 11.36
C PHE A 89 -2.29 -2.54 12.15
N SER A 90 -2.24 -2.27 13.45
CA SER A 90 -3.46 -2.14 14.28
C SER A 90 -4.42 -1.09 13.71
N ARG A 91 -3.93 0.05 13.21
CA ARG A 91 -4.77 1.09 12.61
C ARG A 91 -5.38 0.62 11.28
N MET A 92 -4.56 0.04 10.40
CA MET A 92 -4.99 -0.34 9.05
C MET A 92 -5.91 -1.56 9.05
N THR A 93 -5.60 -2.60 9.85
CA THR A 93 -6.46 -3.78 9.97
C THR A 93 -7.82 -3.43 10.54
N ASN A 94 -7.90 -2.48 11.49
CA ASN A 94 -9.19 -1.95 11.97
C ASN A 94 -9.99 -1.24 10.86
N VAL A 95 -9.35 -0.58 9.89
CA VAL A 95 -10.06 -0.04 8.71
C VAL A 95 -10.54 -1.20 7.83
N ILE A 96 -9.65 -2.14 7.50
CA ILE A 96 -9.94 -3.28 6.61
C ILE A 96 -11.13 -4.10 7.11
N VAL A 97 -11.14 -4.47 8.39
CA VAL A 97 -12.22 -5.26 9.00
C VAL A 97 -13.56 -4.51 8.96
N ARG A 98 -13.57 -3.19 9.18
CA ARG A 98 -14.80 -2.38 9.11
C ARG A 98 -15.42 -2.34 7.71
N HIS A 99 -14.62 -2.50 6.67
CA HIS A 99 -15.09 -2.61 5.29
C HIS A 99 -15.32 -4.06 4.84
N GLY A 100 -15.20 -5.04 5.75
CA GLY A 100 -15.42 -6.45 5.43
C GLY A 100 -14.33 -7.08 4.54
N GLY A 101 -13.14 -6.47 4.48
CA GLY A 101 -12.01 -7.05 3.77
C GLY A 101 -11.37 -8.20 4.54
N THR A 102 -11.01 -9.27 3.84
CA THR A 102 -10.26 -10.40 4.41
C THR A 102 -8.78 -10.12 4.28
N ILE A 103 -8.05 -10.06 5.40
CA ILE A 103 -6.59 -9.96 5.38
C ILE A 103 -6.05 -11.33 4.99
N ASP A 104 -5.46 -11.42 3.80
CA ASP A 104 -4.83 -12.64 3.30
C ASP A 104 -3.47 -12.86 3.98
N LYS A 105 -2.61 -11.83 3.98
CA LYS A 105 -1.33 -11.87 4.69
C LYS A 105 -0.73 -10.49 4.97
N LEU A 106 0.12 -10.46 5.99
CA LEU A 106 1.04 -9.36 6.29
C LEU A 106 2.45 -9.80 5.88
N MET A 107 3.13 -9.00 5.06
CA MET A 107 4.43 -9.36 4.47
C MET A 107 5.44 -8.24 4.70
N GLY A 108 6.24 -8.34 5.77
CA GLY A 108 7.10 -7.23 6.16
C GLY A 108 6.27 -6.04 6.62
N ASP A 109 6.29 -4.95 5.84
CA ASP A 109 5.46 -3.75 6.01
C ASP A 109 4.23 -3.70 5.08
N SER A 110 4.08 -4.70 4.20
CA SER A 110 2.96 -4.77 3.25
C SER A 110 1.72 -5.49 3.84
N ILE A 111 0.54 -5.11 3.35
CA ILE A 111 -0.76 -5.74 3.68
C ILE A 111 -1.42 -6.19 2.38
N MET A 112 -1.87 -7.45 2.33
CA MET A 112 -2.72 -7.97 1.26
C MET A 112 -4.14 -8.23 1.78
N VAL A 113 -5.12 -7.68 1.07
CA VAL A 113 -6.54 -7.74 1.43
C VAL A 113 -7.36 -8.20 0.24
N LEU A 114 -8.35 -9.05 0.52
CA LEU A 114 -9.27 -9.61 -0.46
C LEU A 114 -10.69 -9.13 -0.16
N PHE A 115 -11.38 -8.70 -1.21
CA PHE A 115 -12.82 -8.47 -1.23
C PHE A 115 -13.38 -9.38 -2.31
N GLY A 116 -14.28 -10.29 -1.93
CA GLY A 116 -14.68 -11.39 -2.80
C GLY A 116 -14.17 -12.75 -2.35
N ALA A 117 -13.32 -12.87 -1.33
CA ALA A 117 -12.86 -14.15 -0.79
C ALA A 117 -12.66 -14.06 0.74
N PRO A 118 -13.06 -15.07 1.54
CA PRO A 118 -13.71 -16.34 1.13
C PRO A 118 -15.20 -16.18 0.80
N ASN A 119 -15.78 -15.00 1.04
CA ASN A 119 -17.16 -14.67 0.68
C ASN A 119 -17.16 -13.50 -0.31
N SER A 120 -18.11 -13.51 -1.23
CA SER A 120 -18.28 -12.46 -2.24
C SER A 120 -19.61 -11.75 -2.09
N ASP A 121 -19.56 -10.42 -2.21
CA ASP A 121 -20.73 -9.55 -2.17
C ASP A 121 -20.78 -8.68 -3.44
N THR A 122 -21.97 -8.19 -3.80
CA THR A 122 -22.13 -7.37 -5.01
C THR A 122 -21.39 -6.03 -4.96
N ASP A 123 -21.01 -5.59 -3.75
CA ASP A 123 -20.36 -4.32 -3.48
C ASP A 123 -18.85 -4.48 -3.15
N ASP A 124 -18.23 -5.63 -3.42
CA ASP A 124 -16.81 -5.89 -3.14
C ASP A 124 -15.86 -4.79 -3.66
N VAL A 125 -16.10 -4.31 -4.89
CA VAL A 125 -15.32 -3.22 -5.49
C VAL A 125 -15.53 -1.90 -4.73
N GLU A 126 -16.77 -1.62 -4.32
CA GLU A 126 -17.11 -0.41 -3.56
C GLU A 126 -16.42 -0.42 -2.19
N ARG A 127 -16.50 -1.55 -1.47
CA ARG A 127 -15.85 -1.74 -0.17
C ARG A 127 -14.33 -1.64 -0.26
N ALA A 128 -13.71 -2.25 -1.28
CA ALA A 128 -12.26 -2.16 -1.49
C ALA A 128 -11.79 -0.71 -1.71
N ILE A 129 -12.53 0.04 -2.52
CA ILE A 129 -12.22 1.45 -2.83
C ILE A 129 -12.42 2.33 -1.60
N ALA A 130 -13.54 2.18 -0.89
CA ALA A 130 -13.81 2.93 0.33
C ALA A 130 -12.76 2.62 1.42
N CYS A 131 -12.41 1.34 1.58
CA CYS A 131 -11.35 0.89 2.47
C CYS A 131 -10.02 1.58 2.15
N ALA A 132 -9.58 1.57 0.89
CA ALA A 132 -8.32 2.18 0.50
C ALA A 132 -8.27 3.70 0.79
N VAL A 133 -9.37 4.41 0.49
CA VAL A 133 -9.48 5.85 0.79
C VAL A 133 -9.43 6.10 2.30
N GLU A 134 -10.13 5.29 3.09
CA GLU A 134 -10.10 5.42 4.56
C GLU A 134 -8.76 5.01 5.17
N MET A 135 -8.02 4.05 4.60
CA MET A 135 -6.67 3.71 5.03
C MET A 135 -5.72 4.90 4.83
N GLN A 136 -5.80 5.62 3.70
CA GLN A 136 -5.00 6.84 3.50
C GLN A 136 -5.39 7.96 4.48
N ARG A 137 -6.67 8.10 4.82
CA ARG A 137 -7.13 9.03 5.87
C ARG A 137 -6.60 8.65 7.25
N ALA A 138 -6.69 7.38 7.61
CA ALA A 138 -6.15 6.85 8.85
C ALA A 138 -4.63 7.06 8.94
N MET A 139 -3.91 6.98 7.82
CA MET A 139 -2.47 7.28 7.77
C MET A 139 -2.20 8.78 8.03
N SER A 140 -3.03 9.68 7.51
CA SER A 140 -2.90 11.11 7.81
C SER A 140 -3.09 11.40 9.30
N GLU A 141 -4.07 10.77 9.95
CA GLU A 141 -4.30 10.89 11.40
C GLU A 141 -3.16 10.27 12.20
N PHE A 142 -2.66 9.11 11.76
CA PHE A 142 -1.51 8.44 12.37
C PHE A 142 -0.27 9.33 12.36
N ASN A 143 0.00 10.04 11.26
CA ASN A 143 1.12 10.96 11.18
C ASN A 143 0.96 12.19 12.07
N GLN A 144 -0.25 12.74 12.22
CA GLN A 144 -0.49 13.84 13.17
C GLN A 144 -0.13 13.42 14.60
N GLN A 145 -0.46 12.19 14.99
CA GLN A 145 -0.07 11.63 16.29
C GLN A 145 1.44 11.44 16.39
N ASN A 146 2.09 10.92 15.35
CA ASN A 146 3.54 10.74 15.34
C ASN A 146 4.29 12.05 15.50
N ILE A 147 3.88 13.11 14.79
CA ILE A 147 4.46 14.45 14.95
C ILE A 147 4.35 14.92 16.40
N GLY A 148 3.19 14.74 17.05
CA GLY A 148 2.99 15.10 18.46
C GLY A 148 3.85 14.29 19.44
N LEU A 149 4.32 13.11 19.04
CA LEU A 149 5.17 12.22 19.82
C LEU A 149 6.67 12.33 19.45
N GLY A 150 7.03 13.21 18.51
CA GLY A 150 8.41 13.29 17.99
C GLY A 150 8.84 12.06 17.19
N LEU A 151 7.89 11.29 16.66
CA LEU A 151 8.12 10.10 15.83
C LEU A 151 8.07 10.45 14.34
N PRO A 152 8.75 9.66 13.48
CA PRO A 152 8.75 9.91 12.05
C PRO A 152 7.36 9.72 11.44
N GLU A 153 7.10 10.47 10.38
CA GLU A 153 5.91 10.28 9.55
C GLU A 153 6.08 9.05 8.66
N MET A 154 5.00 8.30 8.44
CA MET A 154 4.97 7.15 7.54
C MET A 154 4.01 7.42 6.38
N PHE A 155 4.37 6.92 5.20
CA PHE A 155 3.55 7.06 4.00
C PHE A 155 3.29 5.68 3.44
N MET A 156 2.13 5.52 2.81
CA MET A 156 1.74 4.24 2.22
C MET A 156 1.30 4.47 0.79
N GLY A 157 1.67 3.54 -0.09
CA GLY A 157 1.06 3.41 -1.41
C GLY A 157 0.10 2.24 -1.43
N ILE A 158 -0.98 2.36 -2.22
CA ILE A 158 -1.97 1.30 -2.38
C ILE A 158 -2.14 1.00 -3.87
N GLY A 159 -2.16 -0.29 -4.23
CA GLY A 159 -2.63 -0.79 -5.51
C GLY A 159 -3.90 -1.62 -5.37
N ILE A 160 -4.87 -1.42 -6.26
CA ILE A 160 -6.12 -2.20 -6.29
C ILE A 160 -6.35 -2.77 -7.69
N ASN A 161 -6.66 -4.05 -7.76
CA ASN A 161 -7.02 -4.73 -9.00
C ASN A 161 -8.21 -5.68 -8.80
N THR A 162 -9.11 -5.74 -9.77
CA THR A 162 -10.21 -6.71 -9.81
C THR A 162 -10.01 -7.68 -10.96
N GLY A 163 -10.08 -8.98 -10.68
CA GLY A 163 -9.96 -10.00 -11.72
C GLY A 163 -10.22 -11.42 -11.22
N GLU A 164 -10.18 -12.38 -12.14
CA GLU A 164 -10.33 -13.80 -11.82
C GLU A 164 -9.05 -14.36 -11.21
N VAL A 165 -9.19 -15.04 -10.07
CA VAL A 165 -8.12 -15.72 -9.36
C VAL A 165 -8.58 -17.12 -8.96
N VAL A 166 -7.63 -17.99 -8.61
CA VAL A 166 -7.94 -19.27 -7.97
C VAL A 166 -7.80 -19.07 -6.47
N ALA A 167 -8.89 -19.25 -5.74
CA ALA A 167 -8.93 -19.17 -4.28
C ALA A 167 -8.95 -20.59 -3.68
N GLY A 168 -8.23 -20.82 -2.59
CA GLY A 168 -8.23 -22.10 -1.89
C GLY A 168 -7.10 -22.25 -0.88
N SER A 169 -7.08 -23.38 -0.17
CA SER A 169 -6.02 -23.71 0.79
C SER A 169 -4.76 -24.19 0.09
N VAL A 170 -3.69 -23.39 0.14
CA VAL A 170 -2.36 -23.73 -0.38
C VAL A 170 -1.42 -24.04 0.79
N GLY A 171 -0.63 -25.11 0.67
CA GLY A 171 0.38 -25.44 1.66
C GLY A 171 0.74 -26.92 1.74
N SER A 172 1.43 -27.30 2.82
CA SER A 172 1.78 -28.68 3.15
C SER A 172 0.90 -29.23 4.27
N GLU A 173 1.05 -30.52 4.61
CA GLU A 173 0.36 -31.15 5.74
C GLU A 173 0.56 -30.41 7.07
N HIS A 174 1.66 -29.65 7.21
CA HIS A 174 2.02 -28.96 8.45
C HIS A 174 1.67 -27.48 8.46
N HIS A 175 1.27 -26.91 7.32
CA HIS A 175 0.97 -25.50 7.19
C HIS A 175 0.14 -25.27 5.93
N ARG A 176 -1.15 -24.92 6.10
CA ARG A 176 -2.05 -24.54 5.03
C ARG A 176 -2.57 -23.13 5.30
N GLU A 177 -2.62 -22.31 4.28
CA GLU A 177 -3.21 -20.97 4.30
C GLU A 177 -4.28 -20.89 3.21
N TYR A 178 -5.46 -20.35 3.52
CA TYR A 178 -6.40 -19.92 2.49
C TYR A 178 -5.83 -18.69 1.81
N THR A 179 -5.67 -18.73 0.49
CA THR A 179 -5.11 -17.62 -0.26
C THR A 179 -5.61 -17.61 -1.70
N VAL A 180 -5.26 -16.56 -2.43
CA VAL A 180 -5.54 -16.45 -3.87
C VAL A 180 -4.25 -16.52 -4.67
N ILE A 181 -4.31 -17.21 -5.81
CA ILE A 181 -3.21 -17.29 -6.76
C ILE A 181 -3.71 -16.89 -8.16
N GLY A 182 -2.83 -16.27 -8.94
CA GLY A 182 -3.14 -15.91 -10.32
C GLY A 182 -2.39 -14.67 -10.78
N ASP A 183 -2.46 -14.41 -12.09
CA ASP A 183 -1.83 -13.24 -12.71
C ASP A 183 -2.35 -11.92 -12.15
N GLU A 184 -3.61 -11.89 -11.70
CA GLU A 184 -4.26 -10.70 -11.15
C GLU A 184 -3.69 -10.33 -9.77
N VAL A 185 -3.21 -11.31 -8.98
CA VAL A 185 -2.47 -11.07 -7.72
C VAL A 185 -1.13 -10.39 -8.02
N ASN A 186 -0.40 -10.96 -8.99
CA ASN A 186 0.89 -10.41 -9.43
C ASN A 186 0.74 -9.00 -10.04
N LEU A 187 -0.32 -8.78 -10.82
CA LEU A 187 -0.63 -7.46 -11.37
C LEU A 187 -0.90 -6.45 -10.23
N THR A 188 -1.66 -6.84 -9.20
CA THR A 188 -1.93 -5.97 -8.05
C THR A 188 -0.63 -5.50 -7.38
N SER A 189 0.32 -6.40 -7.13
CA SER A 189 1.63 -6.05 -6.58
C SER A 189 2.41 -5.09 -7.48
N ARG A 190 2.33 -5.28 -8.81
CA ARG A 190 2.99 -4.36 -9.76
C ARG A 190 2.34 -2.99 -9.75
N ILE A 191 1.02 -2.90 -9.66
CA ILE A 191 0.27 -1.64 -9.57
C ILE A 191 0.63 -0.91 -8.27
N GLU A 192 0.60 -1.64 -7.15
CA GLU A 192 0.98 -1.10 -5.85
C GLU A 192 2.39 -0.49 -5.92
N ALA A 193 3.37 -1.20 -6.47
CA ALA A 193 4.74 -0.71 -6.58
C ALA A 193 4.87 0.60 -7.40
N GLN A 194 3.94 0.88 -8.32
CA GLN A 194 3.89 2.14 -9.08
C GLN A 194 3.29 3.31 -8.31
N SER A 195 2.60 3.05 -7.19
CA SER A 195 1.96 4.10 -6.40
C SER A 195 2.99 4.87 -5.55
N LEU A 196 2.75 6.16 -5.39
CA LEU A 196 3.59 7.08 -4.63
C LEU A 196 3.08 7.28 -3.20
N ARG A 197 3.73 8.18 -2.47
CA ARG A 197 3.38 8.48 -1.06
C ARG A 197 1.95 9.01 -0.99
N GLY A 198 1.07 8.27 -0.32
CA GLY A 198 -0.33 8.66 -0.16
C GLY A 198 -1.21 8.39 -1.39
N GLN A 199 -0.66 7.75 -2.42
CA GLN A 199 -1.37 7.48 -3.65
C GLN A 199 -2.15 6.15 -3.57
N ILE A 200 -3.26 6.09 -4.30
CA ILE A 200 -4.00 4.87 -4.55
C ILE A 200 -4.09 4.69 -6.06
N LEU A 201 -3.49 3.64 -6.59
CA LEU A 201 -3.59 3.28 -8.00
C LEU A 201 -4.58 2.14 -8.18
N ILE A 202 -5.50 2.29 -9.12
CA ILE A 202 -6.47 1.25 -9.47
C ILE A 202 -6.27 0.80 -10.92
N SER A 203 -6.43 -0.50 -11.16
CA SER A 203 -6.37 -1.06 -12.52
C SER A 203 -7.55 -0.60 -13.36
N GLU A 204 -7.44 -0.78 -14.68
CA GLU A 204 -8.54 -0.54 -15.60
C GLU A 204 -9.80 -1.39 -15.29
N ASN A 205 -9.63 -2.64 -14.83
CA ASN A 205 -10.76 -3.49 -14.46
C ASN A 205 -11.51 -2.93 -13.25
N THR A 206 -10.77 -2.51 -12.22
CA THR A 206 -11.34 -1.88 -11.02
C THR A 206 -12.03 -0.57 -11.40
N TYR A 207 -11.39 0.27 -12.21
CA TYR A 207 -11.97 1.53 -12.67
C TYR A 207 -13.27 1.31 -13.46
N ARG A 208 -13.29 0.36 -14.40
CA ARG A 208 -14.51 0.06 -15.17
C ARG A 208 -15.68 -0.36 -14.28
N ALA A 209 -15.41 -1.16 -13.25
CA ALA A 209 -16.42 -1.57 -12.26
C ALA A 209 -16.88 -0.43 -11.35
N ALA A 210 -16.01 0.55 -11.09
CA ALA A 210 -16.25 1.62 -10.13
C ALA A 210 -16.60 2.99 -10.74
N LYS A 211 -16.53 3.13 -12.08
CA LYS A 211 -16.58 4.41 -12.82
C LYS A 211 -17.73 5.33 -12.42
N ALA A 212 -18.88 4.76 -12.02
CA ALA A 212 -20.06 5.52 -11.63
C ALA A 212 -19.91 6.27 -10.30
N PHE A 213 -18.94 5.91 -9.45
CA PHE A 213 -18.82 6.44 -8.10
C PHE A 213 -17.41 6.88 -7.68
N VAL A 214 -16.39 6.74 -8.53
CA VAL A 214 -15.02 7.18 -8.23
C VAL A 214 -14.64 8.49 -8.89
N LEU A 215 -13.79 9.25 -8.22
CA LEU A 215 -13.04 10.36 -8.79
C LEU A 215 -11.62 9.89 -9.07
N VAL A 216 -11.18 9.96 -10.32
CA VAL A 216 -9.84 9.54 -10.74
C VAL A 216 -9.12 10.62 -11.54
N GLY A 217 -7.79 10.59 -11.53
CA GLY A 217 -6.96 11.34 -12.47
C GLY A 217 -6.94 10.74 -13.87
N GLU A 218 -6.18 11.36 -14.76
CA GLU A 218 -6.00 10.86 -16.12
C GLU A 218 -5.33 9.47 -16.12
N PRO A 219 -5.70 8.60 -17.08
CA PRO A 219 -5.10 7.27 -17.18
C PRO A 219 -3.63 7.37 -17.53
N ASN A 220 -2.81 6.68 -16.75
CA ASN A 220 -1.38 6.53 -17.01
C ASN A 220 -1.10 5.16 -17.62
N LYS A 221 -0.48 5.13 -18.80
CA LYS A 221 -0.07 3.89 -19.46
C LYS A 221 1.28 3.42 -18.92
N VAL A 222 1.29 2.30 -18.21
CA VAL A 222 2.51 1.75 -17.61
C VAL A 222 2.81 0.37 -18.18
N HIS A 223 4.07 0.16 -18.60
CA HIS A 223 4.57 -1.15 -18.99
C HIS A 223 4.97 -1.93 -17.74
N VAL A 224 4.11 -2.84 -17.33
CA VAL A 224 4.38 -3.76 -16.22
C VAL A 224 5.07 -5.03 -16.74
N LYS A 225 6.17 -5.41 -16.09
CA LYS A 225 6.93 -6.62 -16.44
C LYS A 225 6.00 -7.84 -16.50
N GLY A 226 6.07 -8.60 -17.59
CA GLY A 226 5.27 -9.81 -17.79
C GLY A 226 3.95 -9.60 -18.55
N LYS A 227 3.53 -8.36 -18.83
CA LYS A 227 2.44 -8.07 -19.79
C LYS A 227 3.03 -7.58 -21.11
N ARG A 228 2.43 -8.01 -22.23
CA ARG A 228 2.84 -7.59 -23.59
C ARG A 228 2.37 -6.18 -23.92
N GLU A 229 1.18 -5.81 -23.43
CA GLU A 229 0.57 -4.51 -23.66
C GLU A 229 0.67 -3.65 -22.39
N PRO A 230 0.82 -2.31 -22.54
CA PRO A 230 0.78 -1.39 -21.41
C PRO A 230 -0.59 -1.43 -20.73
N VAL A 231 -0.58 -1.33 -19.40
CA VAL A 231 -1.79 -1.33 -18.58
C VAL A 231 -2.13 0.11 -18.21
N ASN A 232 -3.40 0.49 -18.32
CA ASN A 232 -3.89 1.78 -17.83
C ASN A 232 -4.06 1.73 -16.31
N LEU A 233 -3.39 2.64 -15.61
CA LEU A 233 -3.54 2.86 -14.18
C LEU A 233 -4.22 4.20 -13.91
N TYR A 234 -5.11 4.22 -12.94
CA TYR A 234 -5.88 5.41 -12.58
C TYR A 234 -5.54 5.82 -11.16
N ASP A 235 -5.19 7.10 -10.97
CA ASP A 235 -4.97 7.70 -9.66
C ASP A 235 -6.32 7.96 -8.98
N LEU A 236 -6.68 7.15 -8.00
CA LEU A 236 -7.94 7.29 -7.26
C LEU A 236 -7.84 8.46 -6.28
N MET A 237 -8.67 9.48 -6.49
CA MET A 237 -8.72 10.69 -5.68
C MET A 237 -9.85 10.69 -4.65
N GLY A 238 -10.84 9.83 -4.82
CA GLY A 238 -11.97 9.70 -3.90
C GLY A 238 -13.09 8.82 -4.44
N THR A 239 -14.10 8.62 -3.61
CA THR A 239 -15.32 7.88 -3.94
C THR A 239 -16.54 8.60 -3.38
N THR A 240 -17.68 8.44 -4.05
CA THR A 240 -19.00 8.91 -3.59
C THR A 240 -19.75 7.84 -2.82
N ARG A 241 -19.23 6.60 -2.79
CA ARG A 241 -19.86 5.45 -2.14
C ARG A 241 -18.92 4.76 -1.14
N PRO A 242 -19.45 4.22 -0.02
CA PRO A 242 -20.86 4.33 0.41
C PRO A 242 -21.25 5.76 0.83
N ARG A 243 -20.25 6.65 0.97
CA ARG A 243 -20.41 8.08 1.17
C ARG A 243 -19.30 8.84 0.45
N ALA A 244 -19.48 10.14 0.23
CA ALA A 244 -18.45 11.00 -0.34
C ALA A 244 -17.24 11.12 0.60
N ILE A 245 -16.12 10.57 0.16
CA ILE A 245 -14.81 10.69 0.80
C ILE A 245 -13.73 10.91 -0.24
N THR A 246 -12.80 11.78 0.09
CA THR A 246 -11.61 12.04 -0.74
C THR A 246 -10.37 11.51 -0.06
N VAL A 247 -9.41 11.09 -0.89
CA VAL A 247 -8.05 10.80 -0.46
C VAL A 247 -7.45 12.12 0.02
N PRO A 248 -6.92 12.19 1.25
CA PRO A 248 -6.24 13.38 1.73
C PRO A 248 -4.97 13.54 0.92
N ARG A 249 -5.02 14.38 -0.11
CA ARG A 249 -3.83 14.74 -0.85
C ARG A 249 -2.92 15.50 0.11
N ARG A 250 -1.83 14.86 0.52
CA ARG A 250 -0.69 15.62 1.01
C ARG A 250 -0.14 16.33 -0.22
N GLU A 251 -0.40 17.63 -0.30
CA GLU A 251 0.00 18.48 -1.41
C GLU A 251 1.52 18.63 -1.47
N ILE A 252 2.21 17.58 -1.87
CA ILE A 252 3.64 17.62 -2.20
C ILE A 252 3.88 18.62 -3.34
N ARG A 253 2.92 18.76 -4.27
CA ARG A 253 2.98 19.75 -5.36
C ARG A 253 2.64 21.20 -4.98
N LYS A 254 2.00 21.44 -3.82
CA LYS A 254 1.89 22.80 -3.25
C LYS A 254 2.93 23.06 -2.17
N SER A 255 3.88 22.15 -1.96
CA SER A 255 5.11 22.54 -1.28
C SER A 255 5.67 23.75 -2.03
N PRO A 256 6.09 24.79 -1.31
CA PRO A 256 6.76 25.90 -1.94
C PRO A 256 7.84 25.39 -2.91
N ARG A 257 7.84 25.94 -4.13
CA ARG A 257 8.83 25.61 -5.15
C ARG A 257 9.61 26.86 -5.44
N VAL A 258 10.91 26.69 -5.61
CA VAL A 258 11.81 27.77 -5.96
C VAL A 258 12.48 27.43 -7.28
N ASN A 259 12.51 28.41 -8.18
CA ASN A 259 13.23 28.24 -9.44
C ASN A 259 14.72 28.13 -9.11
N VAL A 260 15.34 27.09 -9.66
CA VAL A 260 16.77 26.86 -9.56
C VAL A 260 17.32 26.68 -10.96
N ASN A 261 18.60 26.95 -11.12
CA ASN A 261 19.33 26.49 -12.29
C ASN A 261 20.60 25.83 -11.77
N MET A 262 20.49 24.52 -11.51
CA MET A 262 21.61 23.73 -11.01
C MET A 262 21.79 22.46 -11.84
N PRO A 263 23.04 22.13 -12.21
CA PRO A 263 23.32 20.85 -12.85
C PRO A 263 23.07 19.71 -11.86
N CYS A 264 22.52 18.61 -12.35
CA CYS A 264 22.45 17.36 -11.61
C CYS A 264 22.95 16.21 -12.47
N TYR A 265 23.43 15.16 -11.81
CA TYR A 265 23.72 13.89 -12.47
C TYR A 265 22.65 12.88 -12.09
N PHE A 266 22.23 12.04 -13.03
CA PHE A 266 21.29 10.99 -12.72
C PHE A 266 21.60 9.70 -13.46
N ARG A 267 21.12 8.59 -12.89
CA ARG A 267 21.21 7.25 -13.45
C ARG A 267 19.84 6.62 -13.43
N ARG A 268 19.49 5.86 -14.47
CA ARG A 268 18.24 5.09 -14.52
C ARG A 268 18.28 3.96 -13.50
N LEU A 269 17.13 3.59 -12.94
CA LEU A 269 16.96 2.34 -12.19
C LEU A 269 16.16 1.33 -13.00
N LEU A 270 16.53 0.06 -12.87
CA LEU A 270 15.73 -1.08 -13.33
C LEU A 270 15.42 -1.95 -12.12
N GLY A 271 14.22 -1.76 -11.55
CA GLY A 271 13.91 -2.31 -10.22
C GLY A 271 14.88 -1.74 -9.18
N LYS A 272 15.51 -2.60 -8.37
CA LYS A 272 16.47 -2.18 -7.33
C LYS A 272 17.90 -1.95 -7.82
N HIS A 273 18.15 -2.01 -9.13
CA HIS A 273 19.51 -1.93 -9.70
C HIS A 273 19.74 -0.60 -10.42
N VAL A 274 20.72 0.16 -9.95
CA VAL A 274 21.18 1.40 -10.58
C VAL A 274 21.98 1.06 -11.85
N GLN A 275 21.57 1.63 -12.98
CA GLN A 275 22.25 1.43 -14.26
C GLN A 275 23.60 2.16 -14.28
N PRO A 276 24.60 1.67 -15.05
CA PRO A 276 25.94 2.26 -15.07
C PRO A 276 25.97 3.61 -15.80
N ASP A 277 25.09 3.82 -16.78
CA ASP A 277 25.03 5.05 -17.57
C ASP A 277 24.64 6.24 -16.68
N GLN A 278 25.48 7.28 -16.70
CA GLN A 278 25.22 8.54 -16.02
C GLN A 278 24.95 9.64 -17.04
N PHE A 279 23.90 10.41 -16.77
CA PHE A 279 23.46 11.51 -17.61
C PHE A 279 23.53 12.81 -16.81
N ARG A 280 23.78 13.93 -17.50
CA ARG A 280 23.77 15.26 -16.92
C ARG A 280 22.47 15.96 -17.29
N GLY A 281 21.68 16.30 -16.27
CA GLY A 281 20.46 17.10 -16.41
C GLY A 281 20.62 18.49 -15.78
N GLU A 282 19.56 19.27 -15.87
CA GLU A 282 19.44 20.60 -15.27
C GLU A 282 18.17 20.66 -14.43
N VAL A 283 18.29 20.94 -13.13
CA VAL A 283 17.11 21.16 -12.28
C VAL A 283 16.64 22.59 -12.48
N ILE A 284 15.35 22.72 -12.83
CA ILE A 284 14.67 23.98 -13.16
C ILE A 284 13.90 24.52 -11.96
N ASP A 285 13.27 23.63 -11.20
CA ASP A 285 12.65 24.00 -9.94
C ASP A 285 12.87 22.91 -8.88
N LEU A 286 12.79 23.31 -7.62
CA LEU A 286 12.96 22.41 -6.49
C LEU A 286 11.88 22.70 -5.45
N GLY A 287 11.18 21.66 -5.01
CA GLY A 287 10.31 21.67 -3.84
C GLY A 287 10.76 20.64 -2.81
N TYR A 288 10.06 20.57 -1.68
CA TYR A 288 10.46 19.70 -0.57
C TYR A 288 10.46 18.21 -0.91
N ALA A 289 9.60 17.78 -1.84
CA ALA A 289 9.36 16.38 -2.15
C ALA A 289 9.42 16.07 -3.65
N GLY A 290 9.98 16.96 -4.45
CA GLY A 290 10.21 16.70 -5.87
C GLY A 290 10.84 17.89 -6.59
N LEU A 291 11.18 17.69 -7.85
CA LEU A 291 11.84 18.69 -8.68
C LEU A 291 11.36 18.59 -10.13
N LEU A 292 11.50 19.68 -10.88
CA LEU A 292 11.39 19.68 -12.33
C LEU A 292 12.81 19.67 -12.91
N MET A 293 13.10 18.71 -13.78
CA MET A 293 14.41 18.57 -14.41
C MET A 293 14.29 18.56 -15.92
N ARG A 294 15.23 19.21 -16.61
CA ARG A 294 15.51 18.98 -18.02
C ARG A 294 16.44 17.79 -18.17
N SER A 295 15.96 16.75 -18.84
CA SER A 295 16.70 15.54 -19.16
C SER A 295 17.19 15.59 -20.61
N PRO A 296 18.44 15.19 -20.90
CA PRO A 296 18.94 15.04 -22.28
C PRO A 296 18.43 13.75 -22.96
N ILE A 297 17.73 12.89 -22.22
CA ILE A 297 17.18 11.63 -22.71
C ILE A 297 15.71 11.49 -22.33
N ASP A 298 14.97 10.72 -23.11
CA ASP A 298 13.60 10.33 -22.76
C ASP A 298 13.61 9.46 -21.50
N LEU A 299 12.77 9.85 -20.54
CA LEU A 299 12.51 9.06 -19.34
C LEU A 299 11.08 8.53 -19.39
N VAL A 300 10.94 7.25 -19.06
CA VAL A 300 9.61 6.60 -19.09
C VAL A 300 8.82 7.05 -17.86
N PRO A 301 7.57 7.51 -17.98
CA PRO A 301 6.72 7.76 -16.83
C PRO A 301 6.66 6.56 -15.89
N PHE A 302 6.69 6.83 -14.59
CA PHE A 302 6.78 5.90 -13.47
C PHE A 302 8.09 5.10 -13.35
N SER A 303 9.05 5.31 -14.24
CA SER A 303 10.41 4.81 -14.02
C SER A 303 11.09 5.53 -12.85
N GLU A 304 12.02 4.84 -12.19
CA GLU A 304 12.82 5.41 -11.12
C GLU A 304 14.20 5.81 -11.62
N ILE A 305 14.73 6.87 -11.04
CA ILE A 305 16.09 7.36 -11.27
C ILE A 305 16.76 7.67 -9.93
N LYS A 306 18.08 7.51 -9.88
CA LYS A 306 18.93 8.00 -8.81
C LYS A 306 19.51 9.32 -9.28
N ILE A 307 19.36 10.36 -8.48
CA ILE A 307 19.82 11.72 -8.74
C ILE A 307 20.91 12.04 -7.73
N GLU A 308 22.01 12.56 -8.22
CA GLU A 308 23.11 13.13 -7.46
C GLU A 308 23.06 14.65 -7.69
N VAL A 309 22.65 15.37 -6.66
CA VAL A 309 22.64 16.84 -6.65
C VAL A 309 23.77 17.32 -5.74
N SER A 310 24.65 18.17 -6.26
CA SER A 310 25.66 18.82 -5.41
C SER A 310 25.00 19.92 -4.60
N LEU A 311 24.75 19.64 -3.32
CA LEU A 311 24.27 20.61 -2.35
C LEU A 311 25.44 21.34 -1.66
N GLN A 312 26.65 21.33 -2.26
CA GLN A 312 27.84 21.99 -1.70
C GLN A 312 27.65 23.50 -1.53
N LEU A 313 26.84 24.13 -2.38
CA LEU A 313 26.41 25.53 -2.23
C LEU A 313 25.55 25.78 -0.98
N LEU A 314 25.11 24.71 -0.30
CA LEU A 314 24.21 24.69 0.84
C LEU A 314 24.85 24.13 2.13
N GLY A 315 26.14 23.78 2.07
CA GLY A 315 26.94 23.31 3.21
C GLY A 315 26.80 21.81 3.52
N ALA A 316 26.30 21.00 2.58
CA ALA A 316 26.22 19.55 2.70
C ALA A 316 26.93 18.85 1.52
N ASP A 317 27.38 17.62 1.76
CA ASP A 317 27.90 16.73 0.71
C ASP A 317 26.79 16.32 -0.27
N THR A 318 27.17 15.68 -1.37
CA THR A 318 26.22 15.12 -2.34
C THR A 318 25.30 14.10 -1.68
N THR A 319 23.99 14.33 -1.76
CA THR A 319 22.99 13.36 -1.32
C THR A 319 22.49 12.53 -2.51
N ASP A 320 22.40 11.22 -2.30
CA ASP A 320 21.69 10.31 -3.20
C ASP A 320 20.18 10.48 -3.03
N ILE A 321 19.51 10.96 -4.07
CA ILE A 321 18.06 11.14 -4.08
C ILE A 321 17.46 10.14 -5.07
N TYR A 322 16.56 9.29 -4.60
CA TYR A 322 15.76 8.44 -5.48
C TYR A 322 14.47 9.17 -5.83
N ALA A 323 14.15 9.20 -7.12
CA ALA A 323 12.96 9.88 -7.60
C ALA A 323 12.24 9.05 -8.66
N ARG A 324 10.92 9.23 -8.72
CA ARG A 324 10.06 8.66 -9.75
C ARG A 324 9.67 9.72 -10.76
N VAL A 325 9.72 9.35 -12.03
CA VAL A 325 9.23 10.16 -13.15
C VAL A 325 7.71 10.16 -13.11
N ILE A 326 7.10 11.33 -12.94
CA ILE A 326 5.65 11.45 -12.86
C ILE A 326 5.03 11.77 -14.22
N ASN A 327 5.63 12.74 -14.91
CA ASN A 327 5.25 13.13 -16.25
C ASN A 327 6.47 13.61 -17.02
N THR A 328 6.37 13.54 -18.34
CA THR A 328 7.37 14.04 -19.28
C THR A 328 6.71 14.91 -20.34
N GLU A 329 7.30 16.05 -20.65
CA GLU A 329 6.84 16.99 -21.67
C GLU A 329 8.02 17.35 -22.59
N ASP A 330 7.78 17.34 -23.90
CA ASP A 330 8.81 17.71 -24.88
C ASP A 330 9.18 19.19 -24.75
N ALA A 331 10.48 19.49 -24.87
CA ALA A 331 11.01 20.85 -24.86
C ALA A 331 12.12 21.01 -25.92
N ASP A 332 12.44 22.26 -26.26
CA ASP A 332 13.39 22.56 -27.34
C ASP A 332 14.79 21.93 -27.13
N ASP A 333 15.23 21.80 -25.87
CA ASP A 333 16.54 21.26 -25.46
C ASP A 333 16.42 19.97 -24.61
N GLY A 334 15.57 19.03 -25.03
CA GLY A 334 15.40 17.71 -24.39
C GLY A 334 14.00 17.53 -23.82
N VAL A 335 13.88 16.85 -22.68
CA VAL A 335 12.58 16.51 -22.09
C VAL A 335 12.47 17.10 -20.69
N LEU A 336 11.36 17.79 -20.42
CA LEU A 336 11.01 18.23 -19.07
C LEU A 336 10.41 17.06 -18.31
N CYS A 337 11.02 16.70 -17.19
CA CYS A 337 10.62 15.59 -16.34
C CYS A 337 10.18 16.13 -14.98
N SER A 338 8.90 15.95 -14.66
CA SER A 338 8.38 16.16 -13.31
C SER A 338 8.75 14.95 -12.45
N LEU A 339 9.55 15.16 -11.42
CA LEU A 339 10.11 14.10 -10.57
C LEU A 339 9.58 14.23 -9.13
N GLU A 340 9.17 13.11 -8.54
CA GLU A 340 8.80 13.04 -7.12
C GLU A 340 9.83 12.22 -6.35
N PHE A 341 10.28 12.71 -5.21
CA PHE A 341 11.25 12.00 -4.38
C PHE A 341 10.60 10.79 -3.71
N THR A 342 11.11 9.61 -4.00
CA THR A 342 10.66 8.35 -3.40
C THR A 342 11.44 8.04 -2.12
N SER A 343 12.74 8.33 -2.11
CA SER A 343 13.64 8.12 -0.97
C SER A 343 14.80 9.11 -0.97
N MET A 344 15.23 9.53 0.22
CA MET A 344 16.44 10.30 0.50
C MET A 344 16.79 10.16 1.98
N ASP A 345 18.02 10.49 2.36
CA ASP A 345 18.43 10.55 3.76
C ASP A 345 17.87 11.80 4.48
N GLU A 346 17.90 11.79 5.82
CA GLU A 346 17.39 12.91 6.63
C GLU A 346 18.15 14.22 6.38
N ILE A 347 19.47 14.12 6.16
CA ILE A 347 20.33 15.28 5.89
C ILE A 347 19.91 15.95 4.58
N GLY A 348 19.70 15.18 3.51
CA GLY A 348 19.21 15.67 2.23
C GLY A 348 17.83 16.28 2.34
N GLN A 349 16.90 15.61 3.04
CA GLN A 349 15.54 16.14 3.25
C GLN A 349 15.56 17.47 3.98
N TYR A 350 16.34 17.56 5.06
CA TYR A 350 16.53 18.80 5.82
C TYR A 350 17.19 19.89 4.97
N THR A 351 18.21 19.54 4.19
CA THR A 351 18.97 20.49 3.35
C THR A 351 18.10 21.08 2.25
N ILE A 352 17.34 20.24 1.54
CA ILE A 352 16.39 20.70 0.52
C ILE A 352 15.33 21.61 1.14
N LYS A 353 14.74 21.19 2.27
CA LYS A 353 13.74 22.00 2.96
C LYS A 353 14.29 23.37 3.36
N ARG A 354 15.45 23.41 4.03
CA ARG A 354 16.10 24.65 4.46
C ARG A 354 16.43 25.56 3.27
N PHE A 355 16.90 24.99 2.17
CA PHE A 355 17.20 25.76 0.97
C PHE A 355 15.96 26.39 0.37
N VAL A 356 14.90 25.60 0.15
CA VAL A 356 13.62 26.10 -0.36
C VAL A 356 13.07 27.21 0.56
N ASP A 357 13.07 26.98 1.89
CA ASP A 357 12.65 27.98 2.89
C ASP A 357 13.46 29.29 2.80
N SER A 358 14.78 29.17 2.62
CA SER A 358 15.68 30.33 2.54
C SER A 358 15.42 31.20 1.31
N GLN A 359 15.11 30.59 0.16
CA GLN A 359 14.86 31.29 -1.10
C GLN A 359 13.51 32.02 -1.09
N LEU A 360 12.50 31.47 -0.40
CA LEU A 360 11.20 32.12 -0.23
C LEU A 360 11.24 33.30 0.72
N THR A 361 12.19 33.33 1.65
CA THR A 361 12.35 34.45 2.59
C THR A 361 13.00 35.68 1.93
N ILE A 362 13.63 35.50 0.77
CA ILE A 362 14.33 36.54 -0.01
C ILE A 362 13.41 37.15 -1.09
N THR A 363 12.26 36.51 -1.37
CA THR A 363 11.26 36.95 -2.35
C THR A 363 10.10 37.63 -1.63
#